data_AF-R7PBC2-F1
#
_entry.id   AF-R7PBC2-F1
#
_cell.length_a   1.000
_cell.length_b   1.000
_cell.length_c   1.000
_cell.angle_alpha   90.00
_cell.angle_beta   90.00
_cell.angle_gamma   90.00
#
_symmetry.space_group_name_H-M   'P 1'
#
loop_
_entity.id
_entity.type
_entity.pdbx_description
1 polymer ?
#
loop_
_entity_poly.entity_id
_entity_poly.type
_entity_poly.pdbx_seq_one_letter_code
_entity_poly.pdbx_strand_id
1 'polypeptide(L)' 'MIEDKKTRYHNKPNRMSDAEIMVILILFHSSGFRCFKHYYKEYVCKHLKNLFSCPVSYNRFVELEKFQTHVIIINLAH' A
#
# COMPACT_ATOMS: atom_id res chain seq x y z
N MET A 1 2.37 -32.47 -16.32
CA MET A 1 3.42 -31.74 -15.58
C MET A 1 3.01 -30.28 -15.61
N ILE A 2 2.53 -29.77 -14.49
CA ILE A 2 2.17 -28.35 -14.37
C ILE A 2 3.48 -27.61 -14.15
N GLU A 3 3.87 -26.84 -15.14
CA GLU A 3 5.06 -26.00 -15.06
C GLU A 3 4.74 -24.87 -14.09
N ASP A 4 5.19 -25.02 -12.84
CA ASP A 4 5.24 -23.95 -11.85
C ASP A 4 6.09 -22.81 -12.43
N LYS A 5 5.44 -21.93 -13.20
CA LYS A 5 5.98 -20.62 -13.54
C LYS A 5 6.11 -19.88 -12.22
N LYS A 6 7.22 -20.11 -11.53
CA LYS A 6 7.74 -19.26 -10.47
C LYS A 6 7.92 -17.89 -11.11
N THR A 7 6.87 -17.08 -11.09
CA THR A 7 6.95 -15.65 -11.35
C THR A 7 7.98 -15.16 -10.37
N ARG A 8 9.21 -14.97 -10.85
CA ARG A 8 10.27 -14.34 -10.09
C ARG A 8 9.78 -12.91 -9.91
N TYR A 9 8.98 -12.69 -8.86
CA TYR A 9 8.77 -11.37 -8.31
C TYR A 9 10.16 -10.89 -7.96
N HIS A 10 10.75 -10.13 -8.86
CA HIS A 10 11.90 -9.32 -8.54
C HIS A 10 11.39 -8.41 -7.44
N ASN A 11 11.68 -8.78 -6.18
CA ASN A 11 11.56 -7.92 -5.03
C ASN A 11 12.54 -6.78 -5.28
N LYS A 12 12.11 -5.81 -6.09
CA LYS A 12 12.85 -4.58 -6.29
C LYS A 12 12.85 -3.95 -4.90
N PRO A 13 14.02 -3.77 -4.27
CA PRO A 13 14.12 -3.47 -2.84
C PRO A 13 13.41 -2.17 -2.40
N ASN A 14 12.86 -1.41 -3.36
CA ASN A 14 12.19 -0.13 -3.15
C ASN A 14 10.74 -0.12 -3.65
N ARG A 15 10.08 -1.27 -3.82
CA ARG A 15 8.68 -1.32 -4.25
C ARG A 15 7.83 -1.93 -3.15
N MET A 16 6.94 -1.12 -2.59
CA MET A 16 5.88 -1.57 -1.68
C MET A 16 4.98 -2.55 -2.44
N SER A 17 4.72 -3.70 -1.83
CA SER A 17 3.84 -4.74 -2.38
C SER A 17 2.38 -4.31 -2.32
N ASP A 18 1.55 -4.91 -3.18
CA ASP A 18 0.12 -4.60 -3.25
C ASP A 18 -0.57 -4.90 -1.91
N ALA A 19 -0.14 -5.94 -1.19
CA ALA A 19 -0.65 -6.26 0.14
C ALA A 19 -0.34 -5.15 1.17
N GLU A 20 0.89 -4.62 1.17
CA GLU A 20 1.28 -3.52 2.07
C GLU A 20 0.46 -2.25 1.78
N ILE A 21 0.21 -1.95 0.50
CA ILE A 21 -0.65 -0.83 0.07
C ILE A 21 -2.07 -1.03 0.61
N MET A 22 -2.64 -2.22 0.45
CA MET A 22 -3.99 -2.53 0.95
C MET A 22 -4.09 -2.38 2.47
N VAL A 23 -3.10 -2.86 3.22
CA VAL A 23 -3.07 -2.71 4.69
C VAL A 23 -3.05 -1.23 5.10
N ILE A 24 -2.23 -0.41 4.44
CA ILE A 24 -2.16 1.04 4.72
C ILE A 24 -3.52 1.71 4.50
N LEU A 25 -4.24 1.33 3.45
CA LEU A 25 -5.55 1.87 3.09
C LEU A 25 -6.65 1.43 4.06
N ILE A 26 -6.66 0.16 4.47
CA ILE A 26 -7.62 -0.38 5.46
C ILE A 26 -7.41 0.32 6.82
N LEU A 27 -6.16 0.44 7.24
CA LEU A 27 -5.80 1.16 8.46
C LEU A 27 -6.19 2.64 8.37
N PHE A 28 -6.00 3.28 7.22
CA PHE A 28 -6.44 4.67 7.00
C PHE A 28 -7.95 4.82 7.23
N HIS A 29 -8.75 3.95 6.61
CA HIS A 29 -10.20 3.97 6.76
C HIS A 29 -10.65 3.83 8.23
N SER A 30 -9.95 2.99 9.00
CA SER A 30 -10.27 2.75 10.42
C SER A 30 -9.68 3.82 11.37
N SER A 31 -8.69 4.59 10.92
CA SER A 31 -7.90 5.50 11.77
C SER A 31 -8.56 6.85 12.05
N GLY A 32 -9.64 7.21 11.34
CA GLY A 32 -10.36 8.48 11.54
C GLY A 32 -9.65 9.73 11.03
N PHE A 33 -8.52 9.60 10.32
CA PHE A 33 -7.84 10.73 9.69
C PHE A 33 -8.62 11.25 8.48
N ARG A 34 -8.80 12.58 8.38
CA ARG A 34 -9.48 13.21 7.24
C ARG A 34 -8.63 13.29 5.98
N CYS A 35 -7.30 13.29 6.11
CA CYS A 35 -6.38 13.50 4.99
C CYS A 35 -5.35 12.38 4.91
N PHE A 36 -5.35 11.63 3.80
CA PHE A 36 -4.45 10.49 3.60
C PHE A 36 -2.97 10.90 3.63
N LYS A 37 -2.63 12.06 3.04
CA LYS A 37 -1.25 12.60 3.08
C LYS A 37 -0.73 12.83 4.50
N HIS A 38 -1.59 13.31 5.39
CA HIS A 38 -1.24 13.53 6.79
C HIS A 38 -1.10 12.20 7.52
N TYR A 39 -2.06 11.28 7.36
CA TYR A 39 -1.99 9.92 7.89
C TYR A 39 -0.69 9.21 7.47
N TYR A 40 -0.35 9.23 6.18
CA TYR A 40 0.83 8.55 5.67
C TYR A 40 2.13 9.12 6.26
N LYS A 41 2.27 10.46 6.30
CA LYS A 41 3.50 11.10 6.81
C LYS A 41 3.64 11.04 8.32
N GLU A 42 2.55 11.28 9.04
CA GLU A 42 2.58 11.45 10.50
C GLU A 42 2.35 10.13 11.23
N TYR A 43 1.61 9.18 10.65
CA TYR A 43 1.34 7.90 11.28
C TYR A 43 2.16 6.76 10.68
N VAL A 44 2.00 6.48 9.38
CA VAL A 44 2.65 5.32 8.72
C VAL A 44 4.17 5.44 8.76
N CYS A 45 4.71 6.58 8.31
CA CYS A 45 6.15 6.82 8.28
C CYS A 45 6.80 6.96 9.66
N LYS A 46 6.04 7.22 10.73
CA LYS A 46 6.61 7.37 12.09
C LYS A 46 6.44 6.12 12.94
N HIS A 47 5.27 5.48 12.87
CA HIS A 47 4.88 4.39 13.75
C HIS A 47 4.89 3.01 13.09
N LEU A 48 4.68 2.93 11.77
CA LEU A 48 4.53 1.66 11.06
C LEU A 48 5.76 1.27 10.21
N LYS A 49 6.90 1.94 10.41
CA LYS A 49 8.15 1.68 9.68
C LYS A 49 8.59 0.21 9.70
N ASN A 50 8.36 -0.49 10.80
CA ASN A 50 8.80 -1.87 10.96
C ASN A 50 7.86 -2.89 10.26
N LEU A 51 6.66 -2.45 9.89
CA LEU A 51 5.65 -3.29 9.24
C LEU A 51 5.76 -3.27 7.72
N PHE A 52 6.46 -2.28 7.15
CA PHE A 52 6.53 -2.06 5.71
C PHE A 52 7.99 -1.96 5.25
N SER A 53 8.37 -2.77 4.26
CA SER A 53 9.79 -3.00 3.94
C SER A 53 10.55 -1.80 3.38
N CYS A 54 9.89 -0.72 2.97
CA CYS A 54 10.49 0.60 2.79
C CYS A 54 9.32 1.56 2.56
N PRO A 55 8.98 2.48 3.48
CA PRO A 55 7.92 3.44 3.22
C PRO A 55 8.36 4.31 2.04
N VAL A 56 7.80 4.02 0.87
CA VAL A 56 8.02 4.81 -0.35
C VAL A 56 7.58 6.24 -0.06
N SER A 57 8.18 7.23 -0.71
CA SER A 57 7.73 8.60 -0.55
C SER A 57 6.24 8.71 -0.92
N TYR A 58 5.50 9.62 -0.29
CA TYR A 58 4.07 9.81 -0.55
C TYR A 58 3.75 9.96 -2.05
N ASN A 59 4.59 10.69 -2.80
CA ASN A 59 4.41 10.86 -4.24
C ASN A 59 4.51 9.53 -4.99
N ARG A 60 5.44 8.65 -4.58
CA ARG A 60 5.59 7.31 -5.14
C ARG A 60 4.43 6.40 -4.77
N PHE A 61 3.85 6.56 -3.57
CA PHE A 61 2.64 5.85 -3.17
C PHE A 61 1.46 6.23 -4.06
N VAL A 62 1.22 7.52 -4.29
CA VAL A 62 0.12 8.01 -5.14
C VAL A 62 0.27 7.55 -6.60
N GLU A 63 1.50 7.48 -7.11
CA GLU A 63 1.77 6.87 -8.42
C GLU A 63 1.34 5.40 -8.49
N LEU A 64 1.58 4.63 -7.43
CA LEU A 64 1.19 3.21 -7.34
C LEU A 64 -0.33 3.05 -7.18
N GLU A 65 -0.96 3.93 -6.40
CA GLU A 65 -2.41 3.95 -6.20
C GLU A 65 -3.18 4.20 -7.51
N LYS A 66 -2.68 5.06 -8.40
CA LYS A 66 -3.30 5.31 -9.72
C LYS A 66 -3.41 4.06 -10.61
N PHE A 67 -2.62 3.02 -10.34
CA PHE A 67 -2.74 1.73 -11.01
C PHE A 67 -3.71 0.76 -10.29
N GLN A 68 -4.09 1.04 -9.04
CA GLN A 68 -4.89 0.15 -8.16
C GLN A 68 -6.26 0.70 -7.77
N THR A 69 -6.61 1.93 -8.19
CA THR A 69 -7.84 2.66 -7.82
C THR A 69 -9.17 1.93 -8.10
N HIS A 70 -9.17 0.80 -8.80
CA HIS A 70 -10.38 0.02 -9.02
C HIS A 70 -10.84 -0.85 -7.84
N VAL A 71 -9.99 -1.11 -6.83
CA VAL A 71 -10.33 -2.09 -5.76
C VAL A 71 -10.95 -1.43 -4.52
N ILE A 72 -10.59 -0.18 -4.22
CA ILE A 72 -11.01 0.51 -2.99
C ILE A 72 -12.49 0.96 -3.06
N ILE A 73 -12.99 1.32 -4.24
CA ILE A 73 -14.41 1.70 -4.42
C ILE A 73 -15.32 0.47 -4.31
N ILE A 74 -14.85 -0.73 -4.67
CA ILE A 74 -15.69 -1.94 -4.70
C ILE A 74 -15.98 -2.47 -3.28
N ASN A 75 -15.03 -2.37 -2.34
CA ASN A 75 -15.19 -2.93 -0.99
C ASN A 75 -15.81 -1.96 0.03
N LEU A 76 -16.10 -0.70 -0.34
CA LEU A 76 -16.78 0.27 0.51
C LEU A 76 -18.25 0.51 0.13
N ALA A 77 -18.75 -0.15 -0.92
CA ALA A 77 -20.09 -0.01 -1.45
C ALA A 77 -21.06 -1.14 -1.03
N HIS A 78 -20.73 -1.91 0.00
CA HIS A 78 -21.60 -2.95 0.56
C HIS A 78 -21.85 -2.72 2.06
#